data_AF-R5PG14-F1
#
_entry.id   AF-R5PG14-F1
#
_cell.length_a   1.000
_cell.length_b   1.000
_cell.length_c   1.000
_cell.angle_alpha   90.00
_cell.angle_beta   90.00
_cell.angle_gamma   90.00
#
_symmetry.space_group_name_H-M   'P 1'
#
loop_
_entity.id
_entity.type
_entity.pdbx_description
1 polymer ?
#
loop_
_entity_poly.entity_id
_entity_poly.type
_entity_poly.pdbx_seq_one_letter_code
_entity_poly.pdbx_strand_id
1 'polypeptide(L)'
;MKIKLFSLIIVLIGLIISPAFSITDEELEYQGVNMGDIVYPTSVQPTLIKGVLSLDKKTIVNTFFENMGRVVFQVTDMNNQALITKEAIAFTGGSATIDISSLAPGNYKIYCFISSETAQVAQFQVFE
;
A
#
# COMPACT_ATOMS: atom_id res chain seq x y z
N MET A 1 22.70 22.42 43.42
CA MET A 1 21.88 21.40 44.13
C MET A 1 20.59 21.25 43.32
N LYS A 2 20.34 20.14 42.59
CA LYS A 2 19.70 18.86 43.02
C LYS A 2 18.50 19.13 43.95
N ILE A 3 17.27 18.83 43.56
CA ILE A 3 16.63 17.49 43.65
C ILE A 3 15.69 17.20 42.43
N LYS A 4 15.68 15.93 42.00
CA LYS A 4 14.73 15.30 41.05
C LYS A 4 13.55 14.67 41.82
N LEU A 5 12.33 14.63 41.28
CA LEU A 5 11.50 13.40 41.17
C LEU A 5 10.17 13.62 40.38
N PHE A 6 10.00 12.81 39.32
CA PHE A 6 8.81 12.20 38.70
C PHE A 6 7.37 12.67 39.05
N SER A 7 6.49 12.87 38.04
CA SER A 7 5.56 11.83 37.54
C SER A 7 4.40 12.41 36.68
N LEU A 8 4.21 11.81 35.49
CA LEU A 8 2.94 11.38 34.88
C LEU A 8 1.77 12.37 34.73
N ILE A 9 1.55 12.86 33.50
CA ILE A 9 0.19 13.04 32.95
C ILE A 9 0.09 12.22 31.67
N ILE A 10 -0.68 11.15 31.79
CA ILE A 10 -1.19 10.30 30.72
C ILE A 10 -2.09 11.16 29.84
N VAL A 11 -1.72 11.35 28.57
CA VAL A 11 -2.68 11.79 27.55
C VAL A 11 -3.14 10.53 26.81
N LEU A 12 -4.19 9.97 27.38
CA LEU A 12 -5.09 8.99 26.81
C LEU A 12 -5.72 9.60 25.55
N ILE A 13 -5.25 9.23 24.36
CA ILE A 13 -6.00 9.48 23.12
C ILE A 13 -6.37 8.13 22.54
N GLY A 14 -7.63 7.76 22.79
CA GLY A 14 -8.46 7.08 21.82
C GLY A 14 -8.07 5.65 21.49
N LEU A 15 -8.19 4.76 22.47
CA LEU A 15 -8.48 3.35 22.21
C LEU A 15 -9.87 3.30 21.55
N ILE A 16 -9.94 3.39 20.21
CA ILE A 16 -11.14 3.00 19.48
C ILE A 16 -11.06 1.49 19.32
N ILE A 17 -11.57 0.78 20.33
CA ILE A 17 -11.99 -0.61 20.14
C ILE A 17 -13.24 -0.53 19.26
N SER A 18 -13.07 -0.66 17.95
CA SER A 18 -14.22 -0.93 17.09
C SER A 18 -14.51 -2.44 17.13
N PRO A 19 -15.77 -2.86 17.21
CA PRO A 19 -16.13 -4.27 17.06
C PRO A 19 -15.75 -4.74 15.64
N ALA A 20 -15.28 -5.98 15.55
CA ALA A 20 -14.90 -6.64 14.31
C ALA A 20 -16.03 -6.55 13.26
N PHE A 21 -15.85 -5.65 12.30
CA PHE A 21 -16.61 -5.67 11.05
C PHE A 21 -15.75 -6.43 10.04
N SER A 22 -16.18 -7.65 9.69
CA SER A 22 -15.65 -8.37 8.53
C SER A 22 -16.02 -7.60 7.26
N ILE A 23 -15.14 -6.69 6.86
CA ILE A 23 -15.00 -6.24 5.49
C ILE A 23 -13.80 -7.04 4.99
N THR A 24 -14.02 -8.20 4.37
CA THR A 24 -12.90 -9.11 4.01
C THR A 24 -11.91 -8.46 3.05
N ASP A 25 -12.39 -7.48 2.28
CA ASP A 25 -11.67 -6.83 1.21
C ASP A 25 -11.63 -5.29 1.44
N GLU A 26 -10.45 -4.70 1.50
CA GLU A 26 -10.16 -3.27 1.68
C GLU A 26 -9.60 -2.68 0.38
N GLU A 27 -10.11 -1.53 -0.07
CA GLU A 27 -9.58 -0.83 -1.24
C GLU A 27 -8.32 -0.04 -0.87
N LEU A 28 -7.25 -0.22 -1.63
CA LEU A 28 -5.98 0.48 -1.42
C LEU A 28 -6.00 1.85 -2.10
N GLU A 29 -5.64 2.88 -1.34
CA GLU A 29 -5.50 4.25 -1.83
C GLU A 29 -4.14 4.44 -2.52
N TYR A 30 -4.08 4.13 -3.82
CA TYR A 30 -2.90 4.40 -4.63
C TYR A 30 -2.71 5.90 -4.88
N GLN A 31 -1.56 6.40 -4.46
CA GLN A 31 -1.10 7.75 -4.75
C GLN A 31 -0.07 7.68 -5.86
N GLY A 32 -0.26 8.50 -6.89
CA GLY A 32 0.75 8.68 -7.92
C GLY A 32 2.00 9.36 -7.33
N VAL A 33 3.17 8.86 -7.74
CA VAL A 33 4.45 9.47 -7.38
C VAL A 33 4.89 10.33 -8.57
N ASN A 34 5.53 11.47 -8.32
CA ASN A 34 5.88 12.43 -9.38
C ASN A 34 6.73 11.76 -10.47
N MET A 35 6.09 11.35 -11.57
CA MET A 35 6.75 10.81 -12.76
C MET A 35 7.30 12.01 -13.52
N GLY A 36 8.61 12.19 -13.50
CA GLY A 36 9.30 13.44 -13.86
C GLY A 36 9.03 14.01 -15.26
N ASP A 37 8.26 13.33 -16.11
CA ASP A 37 7.98 13.71 -17.50
C ASP A 37 6.50 13.76 -17.91
N ILE A 38 5.53 13.45 -17.02
CA ILE A 38 4.09 13.49 -17.39
C ILE A 38 3.36 14.62 -16.66
N VAL A 39 3.25 15.76 -17.32
CA VAL A 39 2.41 16.89 -16.87
C VAL A 39 0.95 16.59 -17.24
N TYR A 40 0.18 16.09 -16.28
CA TYR A 40 -1.27 15.99 -16.44
C TYR A 40 -1.89 17.40 -16.31
N PRO A 41 -2.74 17.84 -17.28
CA PRO A 41 -3.28 19.21 -17.33
C PRO A 41 -4.25 19.54 -16.18
N THR A 42 -4.67 18.53 -15.42
CA THR A 42 -5.40 18.67 -14.17
C THR A 42 -4.51 18.21 -13.03
N SER A 43 -4.45 18.99 -11.95
CA SER A 43 -3.61 18.84 -10.74
C SER A 43 -3.78 17.52 -9.94
N VAL A 44 -4.31 16.46 -10.55
CA VAL A 44 -4.50 15.14 -9.96
C VAL A 44 -3.89 14.14 -10.94
N GLN A 45 -2.79 13.48 -10.56
CA GLN A 45 -2.27 12.37 -11.36
C GLN A 45 -3.36 11.28 -11.47
N PRO A 46 -3.60 10.71 -12.66
CA PRO A 46 -4.62 9.69 -12.82
C PRO A 46 -4.25 8.44 -12.02
N THR A 47 -5.26 7.85 -11.39
CA THR A 47 -5.12 6.53 -10.77
C THR A 47 -5.08 5.48 -11.88
N LEU A 48 -3.91 4.88 -12.11
CA LEU A 48 -3.69 3.83 -13.13
C LEU A 48 -4.07 2.43 -12.61
N ILE A 49 -4.09 2.26 -11.29
CA ILE A 49 -4.24 0.97 -10.61
C ILE A 49 -5.23 1.11 -9.44
N LYS A 50 -6.13 0.14 -9.32
CA LYS A 50 -6.96 -0.06 -8.12
C LYS A 50 -6.52 -1.33 -7.41
N GLY A 51 -6.08 -1.22 -6.16
CA GLY A 51 -5.75 -2.36 -5.32
C GLY A 51 -6.91 -2.76 -4.42
N VAL A 52 -7.11 -4.06 -4.23
CA VAL A 52 -8.02 -4.62 -3.23
C VAL A 52 -7.24 -5.61 -2.39
N LEU A 53 -7.00 -5.26 -1.12
CA LEU A 53 -6.41 -6.12 -0.11
C LEU A 53 -7.48 -7.06 0.44
N SER A 54 -7.19 -8.36 0.48
CA SER A 54 -8.07 -9.40 0.99
C SER A 54 -7.31 -10.15 2.08
N LEU A 55 -7.64 -9.89 3.35
CA LEU A 55 -6.89 -10.43 4.50
C LEU A 55 -7.24 -11.89 4.80
N ASP A 56 -8.44 -12.32 4.41
CA ASP A 56 -8.89 -13.71 4.47
C ASP A 56 -8.17 -14.56 3.41
N LYS A 57 -8.08 -14.05 2.17
CA LYS A 57 -7.39 -14.72 1.07
C LYS A 57 -5.88 -14.52 1.12
N LYS A 58 -5.39 -13.60 1.97
CA LYS A 58 -3.99 -13.15 2.03
C LYS A 58 -3.47 -12.72 0.66
N THR A 59 -4.25 -11.90 -0.05
CA THR A 59 -3.86 -11.40 -1.39
C THR A 59 -4.11 -9.91 -1.54
N ILE A 60 -3.41 -9.29 -2.49
CA ILE A 60 -3.75 -7.97 -3.04
C ILE A 60 -4.02 -8.15 -4.53
N VAL A 61 -5.23 -7.80 -4.98
CA VAL A 61 -5.60 -7.80 -6.39
C VAL A 61 -5.50 -6.39 -6.94
N ASN A 62 -4.63 -6.19 -7.93
CA ASN A 62 -4.39 -4.90 -8.57
C ASN A 62 -5.00 -4.89 -9.97
N THR A 63 -6.06 -4.11 -10.17
CA THR A 63 -6.74 -3.95 -11.47
C THR A 63 -6.16 -2.76 -12.22
N PHE A 64 -5.89 -2.93 -13.51
CA PHE A 64 -5.29 -1.91 -14.36
C PHE A 64 -6.32 -1.18 -15.20
N PHE A 65 -6.26 0.16 -15.21
CA PHE A 65 -7.14 0.97 -16.04
C PHE A 65 -6.54 1.29 -17.42
N GLU A 66 -5.22 1.14 -17.59
CA GLU A 66 -4.50 1.44 -18.84
C GLU A 66 -3.53 0.32 -19.25
N ASN A 67 -3.16 0.33 -20.53
CA ASN A 67 -2.08 -0.51 -21.06
C ASN A 67 -0.73 0.12 -20.70
N MET A 68 -0.05 -0.45 -19.70
CA MET A 68 1.26 0.04 -19.23
C MET A 68 2.42 -0.89 -19.62
N GLY A 69 2.12 -2.04 -20.24
CA GLY A 69 3.13 -3.02 -20.61
C GLY A 69 3.64 -3.78 -19.38
N ARG A 70 4.95 -4.00 -19.28
CA ARG A 70 5.53 -4.70 -18.13
C ARG A 70 5.57 -3.78 -16.91
N VAL A 71 4.94 -4.22 -15.83
CA VAL A 71 4.97 -3.56 -14.52
C VAL A 71 5.61 -4.46 -13.48
N VAL A 72 6.20 -3.84 -12.46
CA VAL A 72 6.77 -4.55 -11.32
C VAL A 72 6.11 -4.04 -10.05
N PHE A 73 5.53 -4.94 -9.27
CA PHE A 73 5.07 -4.65 -7.93
C PHE A 73 6.16 -5.02 -6.93
N GLN A 74 6.36 -4.14 -5.94
CA GLN A 74 7.25 -4.39 -4.82
C GLN A 74 6.52 -4.07 -3.52
N VAL A 75 6.35 -5.09 -2.68
CA VAL A 75 5.89 -4.91 -1.31
C VAL A 75 7.10 -4.73 -0.42
N THR A 76 7.09 -3.68 0.41
CA THR A 76 8.15 -3.39 1.36
C THR A 76 7.62 -3.23 2.77
N ASP A 77 8.50 -3.44 3.75
CA ASP A 77 8.26 -2.95 5.11
C ASP A 77 8.31 -1.41 5.16
N MET A 78 8.10 -0.83 6.36
CA MET A 78 8.17 0.62 6.55
C MET A 78 9.59 1.21 6.41
N ASN A 79 10.64 0.38 6.44
CA ASN A 79 12.03 0.75 6.18
C ASN A 79 12.40 0.67 4.69
N ASN A 80 11.43 0.39 3.82
CA ASN A 80 11.59 0.19 2.38
C ASN A 80 12.42 -1.06 2.01
N GLN A 81 12.53 -2.05 2.91
CA GLN A 81 13.12 -3.35 2.58
C GLN A 81 12.13 -4.14 1.71
N ALA A 82 12.58 -4.60 0.54
CA ALA A 82 11.79 -5.46 -0.34
C ALA A 82 11.49 -6.81 0.31
N LEU A 83 10.22 -7.18 0.37
CA LEU A 83 9.77 -8.48 0.90
C LEU A 83 9.17 -9.35 -0.21
N ILE A 84 8.44 -8.74 -1.14
CA ILE A 84 7.80 -9.42 -2.26
C ILE A 84 8.02 -8.59 -3.52
N THR A 85 8.44 -9.26 -4.60
CA THR A 85 8.55 -8.66 -5.93
C THR A 85 7.75 -9.50 -6.91
N LYS A 86 6.87 -8.85 -7.67
CA LYS A 86 5.99 -9.54 -8.64
C LYS A 86 5.97 -8.77 -9.95
N GLU A 87 6.31 -9.45 -11.03
CA GLU A 87 6.13 -8.91 -12.38
C GLU A 87 4.75 -9.26 -12.93
N ALA A 88 4.19 -8.35 -13.72
CA ALA A 88 2.95 -8.56 -14.44
C ALA A 88 2.95 -7.79 -15.77
N ILE A 89 2.07 -8.21 -16.69
CA ILE A 89 1.75 -7.43 -17.89
C ILE A 89 0.44 -6.70 -17.62
N ALA A 90 0.51 -5.37 -17.57
CA ALA A 90 -0.63 -4.50 -17.37
C ALA A 90 -1.28 -4.15 -18.71
N PHE A 91 -2.49 -4.66 -18.90
CA PHE A 91 -3.39 -4.30 -19.99
C PHE A 91 -4.72 -3.83 -19.41
N THR A 92 -5.42 -2.95 -20.12
CA THR A 92 -6.70 -2.36 -19.68
C THR A 92 -7.72 -3.43 -19.29
N GLY A 93 -8.24 -3.33 -18.07
CA GLY A 93 -9.20 -4.29 -17.51
C GLY A 93 -8.58 -5.57 -16.98
N GLY A 94 -7.27 -5.78 -17.16
CA GLY A 94 -6.52 -6.89 -16.58
C GLY A 94 -6.24 -6.66 -15.09
N SER A 95 -5.74 -7.71 -14.43
CA SER A 95 -5.35 -7.64 -13.02
C SER A 95 -4.12 -8.48 -12.69
N ALA A 96 -3.39 -8.07 -11.66
CA ALA A 96 -2.31 -8.83 -11.05
C ALA A 96 -2.62 -9.14 -9.58
N THR A 97 -2.54 -10.43 -9.22
CA THR A 97 -2.68 -10.87 -7.83
C THR A 97 -1.31 -11.04 -7.19
N ILE A 98 -1.14 -10.46 -6.01
CA ILE A 98 0.04 -10.57 -5.17
C ILE A 98 -0.36 -11.37 -3.94
N ASP A 99 0.33 -12.47 -3.70
CA ASP A 99 0.20 -13.26 -2.48
C ASP A 99 0.98 -12.57 -1.35
N ILE A 100 0.34 -12.35 -0.21
CA ILE A 100 0.92 -11.73 0.99
C ILE A 100 0.89 -12.67 2.20
N SER A 101 0.61 -13.96 2.00
CA SER A 101 0.51 -14.97 3.06
C SER A 101 1.78 -15.14 3.89
N SER A 102 2.95 -14.79 3.33
CA SER A 102 4.24 -14.84 4.03
C SER A 102 4.53 -13.59 4.87
N LEU A 103 3.70 -12.55 4.82
CA LEU A 103 3.90 -11.34 5.61
C LEU A 103 3.44 -11.57 7.06
N ALA A 104 4.28 -11.14 8.00
CA ALA A 104 3.88 -11.03 9.39
C ALA A 104 2.83 -9.93 9.57
N PRO A 105 2.10 -9.90 10.69
CA PRO A 105 1.29 -8.74 11.05
C PRO A 105 2.14 -7.47 11.12
N GLY A 106 1.68 -6.39 10.51
CA GLY A 106 2.46 -5.15 10.40
C GLY A 106 1.97 -4.19 9.32
N ASN A 107 2.67 -3.05 9.21
CA ASN A 107 2.40 -2.03 8.20
C ASN A 107 3.38 -2.17 7.04
N TYR A 108 2.86 -2.02 5.82
CA TYR A 108 3.59 -2.24 4.59
C TYR A 108 3.28 -1.17 3.55
N LYS A 109 4.15 -1.07 2.56
CA LYS A 109 3.93 -0.28 1.34
C LYS A 109 3.92 -1.22 0.16
N ILE A 110 3.12 -0.90 -0.84
CA ILE A 110 3.16 -1.53 -2.15
C ILE A 110 3.44 -0.47 -3.20
N TYR A 111 4.51 -0.68 -3.95
CA TYR A 111 4.91 0.14 -5.08
C TYR A 111 4.57 -0.56 -6.38
N CYS A 112 4.11 0.19 -7.37
CA CYS A 112 4.06 -0.26 -8.75
C CYS A 112 5.03 0.57 -9.58
N PHE A 113 5.94 -0.11 -10.28
CA PHE A 113 6.90 0.48 -11.19
C PHE A 113 6.51 0.24 -12.64
N ILE A 114 6.60 1.28 -13.46
CA ILE A 114 6.42 1.23 -14.92
C ILE A 114 7.77 1.64 -15.51
N SER A 115 8.35 0.82 -16.40
CA SER A 115 9.67 1.11 -17.00
C SER A 115 10.79 1.43 -16.00
N SER A 116 10.73 0.86 -14.79
CA SER A 116 11.65 1.11 -13.65
C SER A 116 11.46 2.43 -12.89
N GLU A 117 10.47 3.23 -13.27
CA GLU A 117 10.07 4.42 -12.50
C GLU A 117 8.90 4.08 -11.57
N THR A 118 8.94 4.59 -10.33
CA THR A 118 7.82 4.41 -9.40
C THR A 118 6.63 5.21 -9.90
N ALA A 119 5.58 4.50 -10.32
CA ALA A 119 4.38 5.13 -10.85
C ALA A 119 3.38 5.42 -9.74
N GLN A 120 3.09 4.42 -8.89
CA GLN A 120 2.10 4.54 -7.82
C GLN A 120 2.52 3.79 -6.55
N VAL A 121 2.08 4.30 -5.40
CA VAL A 121 2.32 3.69 -4.09
C VAL A 121 1.04 3.67 -3.26
N ALA A 122 0.81 2.60 -2.52
CA ALA A 122 -0.21 2.53 -1.48
C ALA A 122 0.38 1.97 -0.18
N GLN A 123 -0.29 2.26 0.95
CA GLN A 123 0.01 1.68 2.26
C GLN A 123 -1.11 0.72 2.66
N PHE A 124 -0.74 -0.33 3.40
CA PHE A 124 -1.71 -1.29 3.92
C PHE A 124 -1.22 -1.94 5.21
N GLN A 125 -2.14 -2.52 5.97
CA GLN A 125 -1.85 -3.21 7.21
C GLN A 125 -2.27 -4.68 7.14
N VAL A 126 -1.43 -5.57 7.66
CA VAL A 126 -1.75 -6.99 7.89
C VAL A 126 -2.03 -7.18 9.38
N PHE A 127 -3.17 -7.79 9.69
CA PHE A 127 -3.57 -8.15 11.05
C PHE A 127 -3.41 -9.66 11.30
N GLU A 128 -3.34 -10.04 12.58
CA GLU A 128 -3.38 -11.44 13.04
C GLU A 128 -4.69 -12.15 12.67
#